data_AF-A0A059X3K7-F1
#
_entry.id   AF-A0A059X3K7-F1
#
_cell.length_a   1.000
_cell.length_b   1.000
_cell.length_c   1.000
_cell.angle_alpha   90.00
_cell.angle_beta   90.00
_cell.angle_gamma   90.00
#
_symmetry.space_group_name_H-M   'P 1'
#
loop_
_entity.id
_entity.type
_entity.pdbx_description
1 polymer ?
#
loop_
_entity_poly.entity_id
_entity_poly.type
_entity_poly.pdbx_seq_one_letter_code
_entity_poly.pdbx_strand_id
1 'polypeptide(L)'
;MKITVLYVGSSLLGPLKNAEREINRTHKLNLHVAAYNFGSPLSDVEWEWVDKDIAESQIVFVIHVMDGENASRLLSSLQQHKQAHNAVVVINCMPDLMRRTRLGRLDINAVTSSGQNGSKSRSAKAMGAVAAAASWMGKQARGNKEKTRSHGKYLKLVDRLPQILRVVPTAGAFADAK
;
A
#
# COMPACT_ATOMS: atom_id res chain seq x y z
N MET A 1 -2.33 -2.96 -19.62
CA MET A 1 -2.12 -3.17 -18.16
C MET A 1 -2.91 -2.09 -17.42
N LYS A 2 -3.60 -2.37 -16.32
CA LYS A 2 -4.39 -1.37 -15.57
C LYS A 2 -3.94 -1.25 -14.12
N ILE A 3 -3.76 -0.02 -13.67
CA ILE A 3 -3.38 0.33 -12.30
C ILE A 3 -4.39 1.33 -11.75
N THR A 4 -4.88 1.08 -10.55
CA THR A 4 -5.71 2.04 -9.80
C THR A 4 -4.88 2.70 -8.71
N VAL A 5 -4.94 4.03 -8.63
CA VAL A 5 -4.27 4.84 -7.61
C VAL A 5 -5.30 5.66 -6.85
N LEU A 6 -5.46 5.34 -5.57
CA LEU A 6 -6.37 5.98 -4.63
C LEU A 6 -5.51 6.85 -3.73
N TYR A 7 -5.69 8.16 -3.75
CA TYR A 7 -4.80 9.06 -3.03
C TYR A 7 -5.52 10.24 -2.42
N VAL A 8 -4.91 10.87 -1.41
CA VAL A 8 -5.37 12.14 -0.87
C VAL A 8 -4.34 13.23 -1.19
N GLY A 9 -4.79 14.31 -1.84
CA GLY A 9 -3.97 15.48 -2.17
C GLY A 9 -4.22 16.02 -3.58
N SER A 10 -3.62 17.16 -3.94
CA SER A 10 -3.84 17.80 -5.25
C SER A 10 -2.72 17.57 -6.27
N SER A 11 -1.55 17.11 -5.83
CA SER A 11 -0.33 17.15 -6.66
C SER A 11 0.02 15.85 -7.37
N LEU A 12 -0.73 14.75 -7.16
CA LEU A 12 -0.31 13.44 -7.66
C LEU A 12 -0.80 13.13 -9.09
N LEU A 13 -1.92 13.71 -9.52
CA LEU A 13 -2.50 13.41 -10.83
C LEU A 13 -1.57 13.75 -11.99
N GLY A 14 -0.98 14.94 -12.00
CA GLY A 14 -0.07 15.40 -13.06
C GLY A 14 1.14 14.46 -13.23
N PRO A 15 1.91 14.18 -12.17
CA PRO A 15 2.99 13.19 -12.20
C PRO A 15 2.55 11.80 -12.65
N LEU A 16 1.39 11.30 -12.21
CA LEU A 16 0.88 9.99 -12.63
C LEU A 16 0.57 9.93 -14.13
N LYS A 17 -0.08 10.96 -14.67
CA LYS A 17 -0.37 11.05 -16.11
C LYS A 17 0.87 11.22 -16.96
N ASN A 18 1.88 11.95 -16.45
CA ASN A 18 3.18 12.03 -17.09
C ASN A 18 3.88 10.66 -17.12
N ALA A 19 3.90 9.94 -16.00
CA ALA A 19 4.48 8.60 -15.92
C ALA A 19 3.76 7.60 -16.83
N GLU A 20 2.42 7.59 -16.83
CA GLU A 20 1.60 6.75 -17.72
C GLU A 20 2.01 6.95 -19.19
N ARG A 21 2.04 8.22 -19.64
CA ARG A 21 2.41 8.59 -21.00
C ARG A 21 3.84 8.20 -21.34
N GLU A 22 4.79 8.46 -20.46
CA GLU A 22 6.20 8.18 -20.69
C GLU A 22 6.48 6.68 -20.76
N ILE A 23 5.92 5.90 -19.84
CA ILE A 23 6.03 4.44 -19.83
C ILE A 23 5.43 3.86 -21.10
N ASN A 24 4.25 4.34 -21.51
CA ASN A 24 3.63 3.90 -22.76
C ASN A 24 4.45 4.28 -23.99
N ARG A 25 5.04 5.47 -24.02
CA ARG A 25 5.88 5.92 -25.13
C ARG A 25 7.09 5.01 -25.29
N THR A 26 7.79 4.71 -24.19
CA THR A 26 9.06 3.98 -24.17
C THR A 26 8.88 2.46 -24.26
N HIS A 27 7.91 1.90 -23.52
CA HIS A 27 7.80 0.44 -23.33
C HIS A 27 6.59 -0.19 -24.02
N LYS A 28 5.69 0.60 -24.64
CA LYS A 28 4.51 0.11 -25.37
C LYS A 28 3.59 -0.83 -24.56
N LEU A 29 3.54 -0.65 -23.24
CA LEU A 29 2.81 -1.54 -22.33
C LEU A 29 1.28 -1.37 -22.34
N ASN A 30 0.78 -0.33 -23.01
CA ASN A 30 -0.61 0.10 -22.94
C ASN A 30 -1.10 0.14 -21.48
N LEU A 31 -0.31 0.78 -20.63
CA LEU A 31 -0.57 1.07 -19.24
C LEU A 31 -1.70 2.09 -19.16
N HIS A 32 -2.72 1.79 -18.37
CA HIS A 32 -3.79 2.69 -18.03
C HIS A 32 -3.78 2.99 -16.53
N VAL A 33 -3.77 4.27 -16.17
CA VAL A 33 -3.80 4.71 -14.76
C VAL A 33 -5.15 5.36 -14.45
N ALA A 34 -5.95 4.64 -13.65
CA ALA A 34 -7.16 5.14 -13.02
C ALA A 34 -6.76 5.82 -11.69
N ALA A 35 -7.03 7.11 -11.54
CA ALA A 35 -6.56 7.88 -10.39
C ALA A 35 -7.72 8.63 -9.73
N TYR A 36 -7.92 8.37 -8.43
CA TYR A 36 -9.05 8.89 -7.66
C TYR A 36 -8.58 9.62 -6.42
N ASN A 37 -9.13 10.82 -6.21
CA ASN A 37 -8.79 11.67 -5.07
C ASN A 37 -9.82 11.49 -3.94
N PHE A 38 -9.37 11.03 -2.79
CA PHE A 38 -10.19 10.76 -1.59
C PHE A 38 -10.14 11.95 -0.61
N GLY A 39 -9.83 13.16 -1.10
CA GLY A 39 -9.81 14.40 -0.29
C GLY A 39 -11.17 14.78 0.29
N SER A 40 -12.25 14.21 -0.24
CA SER A 40 -13.62 14.31 0.27
C SER A 40 -14.29 12.92 0.22
N PRO A 41 -15.37 12.70 0.99
CA PRO A 41 -16.21 11.52 0.82
C PRO A 41 -16.72 11.43 -0.62
N LEU A 42 -16.65 10.22 -1.19
CA LEU A 42 -17.18 9.95 -2.51
C LEU A 42 -18.68 9.69 -2.44
N SER A 43 -19.41 10.15 -3.46
CA SER A 43 -20.79 9.73 -3.70
C SER A 43 -20.86 8.25 -4.08
N ASP A 44 -22.07 7.66 -4.00
CA ASP A 44 -22.26 6.26 -4.35
C ASP A 44 -21.94 5.98 -5.82
N VAL A 45 -22.27 6.90 -6.72
CA VAL A 45 -21.96 6.80 -8.16
C VAL A 45 -20.45 6.85 -8.41
N GLU A 46 -19.72 7.74 -7.73
CA GLU A 46 -18.26 7.78 -7.83
C GLU A 46 -17.66 6.48 -7.31
N TRP A 47 -18.23 5.91 -6.25
CA TRP A 47 -17.77 4.61 -5.73
C TRP A 47 -18.00 3.48 -6.72
N GLU A 48 -19.11 3.42 -7.45
CA GLU A 48 -19.31 2.39 -8.47
C GLU A 48 -18.17 2.39 -9.51
N TRP A 49 -17.69 3.57 -9.91
CA TRP A 49 -16.57 3.69 -10.84
C TRP A 49 -15.25 3.24 -10.21
N VAL A 50 -15.00 3.64 -8.97
CA VAL A 50 -13.80 3.23 -8.25
C VAL A 50 -13.77 1.71 -8.05
N ASP A 51 -14.89 1.11 -7.64
CA ASP A 51 -15.00 -0.33 -7.40
C ASP A 51 -14.78 -1.12 -8.69
N LYS A 52 -15.40 -0.68 -9.80
CA LYS A 52 -15.15 -1.25 -11.13
C LYS A 52 -13.68 -1.17 -11.52
N ASP A 53 -13.04 -0.03 -11.31
CA ASP A 53 -11.63 0.16 -11.64
C ASP A 53 -10.70 -0.65 -10.73
N ILE A 54 -11.04 -0.84 -9.46
CA ILE A 54 -10.35 -1.77 -8.57
C ILE A 54 -10.48 -3.18 -9.13
N ALA A 55 -11.70 -3.65 -9.43
CA ALA A 55 -11.97 -5.00 -9.93
C ALA A 55 -11.17 -5.36 -11.19
N GLU A 56 -11.00 -4.41 -12.11
CA GLU A 56 -10.27 -4.59 -13.37
C GLU A 56 -8.74 -4.40 -13.23
N SER A 57 -8.26 -3.89 -12.10
CA SER A 57 -6.85 -3.52 -11.94
C SER A 57 -5.97 -4.67 -11.45
N GLN A 58 -4.78 -4.75 -12.06
CA GLN A 58 -3.74 -5.71 -11.68
C GLN A 58 -2.95 -5.22 -10.47
N ILE A 59 -2.77 -3.91 -10.35
CA ILE A 59 -2.06 -3.27 -9.25
C ILE A 59 -2.93 -2.16 -8.68
N VAL A 60 -3.05 -2.12 -7.35
CA VAL A 60 -3.76 -1.05 -6.65
C VAL A 60 -2.81 -0.34 -5.70
N PHE A 61 -2.71 0.98 -5.83
CA PHE A 61 -2.01 1.84 -4.88
C PHE A 61 -3.03 2.59 -4.02
N VAL A 62 -2.81 2.59 -2.71
CA VAL A 62 -3.60 3.35 -1.74
C VAL A 62 -2.65 4.25 -0.97
N ILE A 63 -2.79 5.56 -1.11
CA ILE A 63 -1.83 6.54 -0.60
C ILE A 63 -2.55 7.55 0.27
N HIS A 64 -2.24 7.54 1.54
CA HIS A 64 -2.72 8.54 2.49
C HIS A 64 -4.25 8.60 2.69
N VAL A 65 -4.95 7.48 2.48
CA VAL A 65 -6.37 7.36 2.84
C VAL A 65 -6.48 7.21 4.36
N MET A 66 -7.01 8.25 5.00
CA MET A 66 -7.08 8.38 6.46
C MET A 66 -8.52 8.52 6.97
N ASP A 67 -9.49 8.70 6.08
CA ASP A 67 -10.89 8.85 6.44
C ASP A 67 -11.54 7.47 6.64
N GLY A 68 -12.40 7.35 7.66
CA GLY A 68 -12.98 6.06 8.04
C GLY A 68 -14.02 5.53 7.04
N GLU A 69 -14.75 6.40 6.36
CA GLU A 69 -15.83 6.01 5.45
C GLU A 69 -15.29 5.40 4.16
N ASN A 70 -14.45 6.14 3.42
CA ASN A 70 -13.84 5.63 2.20
C ASN A 70 -12.91 4.45 2.53
N ALA A 71 -12.21 4.46 3.67
CA ALA A 71 -11.39 3.31 4.07
C ALA A 71 -12.23 2.05 4.28
N SER A 72 -13.42 2.16 4.89
CA SER A 72 -14.29 1.00 5.12
C SER A 72 -14.80 0.41 3.81
N ARG A 73 -15.26 1.25 2.88
CA ARG A 73 -15.71 0.81 1.54
C ARG A 73 -14.56 0.21 0.73
N LEU A 74 -13.37 0.83 0.79
CA LEU A 74 -12.17 0.34 0.13
C LEU A 74 -11.71 -1.01 0.68
N LEU A 75 -11.78 -1.23 2.01
CA LEU A 75 -11.45 -2.50 2.63
C LEU A 75 -12.32 -3.64 2.09
N SER A 76 -13.62 -3.39 1.94
CA SER A 76 -14.57 -4.35 1.37
C SER A 76 -14.24 -4.66 -0.10
N SER A 77 -14.03 -3.62 -0.91
CA SER A 77 -13.68 -3.76 -2.34
C SER A 77 -12.37 -4.55 -2.55
N LEU A 78 -11.30 -4.20 -1.83
CA LEU A 78 -10.00 -4.89 -1.91
C LEU A 78 -10.05 -6.36 -1.48
N GLN A 79 -11.00 -6.70 -0.60
CA GLN A 79 -11.24 -8.06 -0.14
C GLN A 79 -12.06 -8.85 -1.16
N GLN A 80 -13.12 -8.25 -1.70
CA GLN A 80 -13.97 -8.84 -2.75
C GLN A 80 -13.14 -9.19 -3.99
N HIS A 81 -12.28 -8.28 -4.41
CA HIS A 81 -11.43 -8.46 -5.60
C HIS A 81 -10.04 -8.99 -5.26
N LYS A 82 -9.87 -9.71 -4.14
CA LYS A 82 -8.56 -10.15 -3.65
C LYS A 82 -7.75 -10.90 -4.71
N GLN A 83 -8.41 -11.78 -5.47
CA GLN A 83 -7.77 -12.64 -6.47
C GLN A 83 -7.44 -11.93 -7.79
N ALA A 84 -8.02 -10.76 -8.06
CA ALA A 84 -7.79 -10.02 -9.30
C ALA A 84 -6.46 -9.27 -9.30
N HIS A 85 -5.97 -8.84 -8.13
CA HIS A 85 -4.78 -7.99 -8.04
C HIS A 85 -3.51 -8.81 -7.80
N ASN A 86 -2.50 -8.63 -8.66
CA ASN A 86 -1.14 -9.12 -8.45
C ASN A 86 -0.44 -8.40 -7.28
N ALA A 87 -0.79 -7.14 -7.04
CA ALA A 87 -0.24 -6.34 -5.96
C ALA A 87 -1.24 -5.29 -5.43
N VAL A 88 -1.21 -5.07 -4.11
CA VAL A 88 -1.84 -3.93 -3.45
C VAL A 88 -0.80 -3.26 -2.58
N VAL A 89 -0.54 -1.99 -2.83
CA VAL A 89 0.48 -1.20 -2.15
C VAL A 89 -0.20 -0.11 -1.36
N VAL A 90 -0.23 -0.25 -0.04
CA VAL A 90 -0.82 0.74 0.85
C VAL A 90 0.29 1.52 1.55
N ILE A 91 0.24 2.85 1.50
CA ILE A 91 1.28 3.75 2.02
C ILE A 91 0.62 4.82 2.88
N ASN A 92 1.08 4.95 4.14
CA ASN A 92 0.68 6.02 5.06
C ASN A 92 -0.84 6.16 5.25
N CYS A 93 -1.56 5.03 5.30
CA CYS A 93 -3.00 4.95 5.51
C CYS A 93 -3.33 4.47 6.93
N MET A 94 -4.63 4.34 7.22
CA MET A 94 -5.11 3.67 8.44
C MET A 94 -4.51 2.27 8.62
N PRO A 95 -4.29 1.80 9.87
CA PRO A 95 -3.69 0.49 10.13
C PRO A 95 -4.39 -0.69 9.42
N ASP A 96 -5.71 -0.67 9.34
CA ASP A 96 -6.49 -1.74 8.71
C ASP A 96 -6.27 -1.80 7.19
N LEU A 97 -6.10 -0.65 6.53
CA LEU A 97 -5.70 -0.59 5.13
C LEU A 97 -4.24 -1.02 4.97
N MET A 98 -3.33 -0.55 5.81
CA MET A 98 -1.90 -0.91 5.72
C MET A 98 -1.68 -2.43 5.75
N ARG A 99 -2.47 -3.13 6.58
CA ARG A 99 -2.52 -4.59 6.66
C ARG A 99 -2.90 -5.30 5.36
N ARG A 100 -3.62 -4.62 4.44
CA ARG A 100 -4.01 -5.17 3.13
C ARG A 100 -2.89 -5.12 2.07
N THR A 101 -1.74 -4.55 2.40
CA THR A 101 -0.59 -4.54 1.48
C THR A 101 -0.17 -5.96 1.15
N ARG A 102 -0.12 -6.26 -0.15
CA ARG A 102 0.33 -7.53 -0.71
C ARG A 102 1.18 -7.30 -1.96
N LEU A 103 2.34 -7.94 -2.02
CA LEU A 103 3.29 -7.86 -3.14
C LEU A 103 3.67 -9.29 -3.55
N GLY A 104 2.95 -9.86 -4.52
CA GLY A 104 3.14 -11.25 -4.91
C GLY A 104 2.95 -12.20 -3.72
N ARG A 105 4.01 -12.92 -3.32
CA ARG A 105 3.99 -13.85 -2.18
C ARG A 105 4.09 -13.17 -0.80
N LEU A 106 4.42 -11.88 -0.76
CA LEU A 106 4.46 -11.12 0.49
C LEU A 106 3.05 -10.61 0.80
N ASP A 107 2.38 -11.18 1.81
CA ASP A 107 1.11 -10.66 2.35
C ASP A 107 1.35 -10.22 3.80
N ILE A 108 1.21 -8.92 4.09
CA ILE A 108 1.46 -8.37 5.44
C ILE A 108 0.48 -8.98 6.47
N ASN A 109 -0.74 -9.33 6.05
CA ASN A 109 -1.66 -10.04 6.94
C ASN A 109 -1.11 -11.41 7.33
N ALA A 110 -0.57 -12.17 6.38
CA ALA A 110 0.01 -13.48 6.66
C ALA A 110 1.21 -13.39 7.62
N VAL A 111 2.03 -12.35 7.48
CA VAL A 111 3.19 -12.14 8.37
C VAL A 111 2.76 -11.73 9.78
N THR A 112 1.64 -11.03 9.94
CA THR A 112 1.15 -10.57 11.25
C THR A 112 0.21 -11.56 11.95
N SER A 113 -0.46 -12.47 11.23
CA SER A 113 -1.34 -13.50 11.79
C SER A 113 -0.63 -14.81 12.14
N SER A 114 0.53 -15.09 11.53
CA SER A 114 1.32 -16.31 11.78
C SER A 114 2.01 -16.36 13.17
N GLY A 115 1.75 -15.39 14.03
CA GLY A 115 2.33 -15.30 15.39
C GLY A 115 1.64 -16.15 16.46
N GLN A 116 0.59 -16.91 16.14
CA GLN A 116 -0.18 -17.68 17.14
C GLN A 116 0.04 -19.19 17.14
N ASN A 117 0.67 -19.80 16.13
CA ASN A 117 0.96 -21.25 16.13
C ASN A 117 2.43 -21.53 15.82
N GLY A 118 3.08 -22.22 16.77
CA GLY A 118 4.53 -22.26 16.93
C GLY A 118 5.31 -22.97 15.83
N SER A 119 6.45 -22.37 15.46
CA SER A 119 7.66 -23.11 15.11
C SER A 119 8.91 -22.24 15.36
N LYS A 120 9.97 -22.88 15.84
CA LYS A 120 11.06 -22.28 16.62
C LYS A 120 12.12 -21.55 15.76
N SER A 121 12.63 -20.46 16.35
CA SER A 121 14.05 -20.04 16.39
C SER A 121 14.63 -19.06 15.35
N ARG A 122 14.27 -19.06 14.06
CA ARG A 122 14.81 -18.03 13.10
C ARG A 122 13.83 -16.93 12.69
N SER A 123 12.53 -17.19 12.84
CA SER A 123 11.43 -16.29 12.50
C SER A 123 11.19 -15.18 13.54
N ALA A 124 11.65 -15.34 14.78
CA ALA A 124 11.35 -14.41 15.87
C ALA A 124 11.97 -13.00 15.70
N LYS A 125 13.18 -12.89 15.12
CA LYS A 125 13.80 -11.57 14.84
C LYS A 125 13.15 -10.86 13.65
N ALA A 126 12.78 -11.63 12.63
CA ALA A 126 12.05 -11.19 11.45
C ALA A 126 10.63 -10.68 11.81
N MET A 127 9.89 -11.48 12.58
CA MET A 127 8.60 -11.09 13.14
C MET A 127 8.75 -9.93 14.12
N GLY A 128 9.84 -9.86 14.89
CA GLY A 128 10.13 -8.74 15.78
C GLY A 128 10.27 -7.41 15.03
N ALA A 129 10.93 -7.40 13.87
CA ALA A 129 11.08 -6.20 13.05
C ALA A 129 9.76 -5.76 12.39
N VAL A 130 8.98 -6.71 11.85
CA VAL A 130 7.66 -6.41 11.24
C VAL A 130 6.63 -6.03 12.30
N ALA A 131 6.60 -6.71 13.45
CA ALA A 131 5.74 -6.37 14.57
C ALA A 131 6.17 -5.05 15.24
N ALA A 132 7.46 -4.72 15.27
CA ALA A 132 7.96 -3.42 15.70
C ALA A 132 7.57 -2.31 14.71
N ALA A 133 7.62 -2.57 13.40
CA ALA A 133 7.15 -1.63 12.38
C ALA A 133 5.63 -1.41 12.48
N ALA A 134 4.85 -2.49 12.61
CA ALA A 134 3.40 -2.43 12.78
C ALA A 134 2.98 -1.76 14.11
N SER A 135 3.68 -2.06 15.22
CA SER A 135 3.43 -1.43 16.53
C SER A 135 3.85 0.04 16.55
N TRP A 136 4.93 0.41 15.85
CA TRP A 136 5.34 1.80 15.68
C TRP A 136 4.34 2.58 14.83
N MET A 137 3.87 2.00 13.73
CA MET A 137 2.81 2.59 12.90
C MET A 137 1.49 2.74 13.67
N GLY A 138 1.13 1.75 14.51
CA GLY A 138 -0.03 1.84 15.40
C GLY A 138 0.11 2.92 16.47
N LYS A 139 1.32 3.11 17.04
CA LYS A 139 1.61 4.19 17.99
C LYS A 139 1.60 5.57 17.32
N GLN A 140 2.05 5.67 16.06
CA GLN A 140 2.03 6.91 15.30
C GLN A 140 0.61 7.29 14.82
N ALA A 141 -0.25 6.31 14.54
CA ALA A 141 -1.66 6.54 14.24
C ALA A 141 -2.49 6.94 15.48
N ARG A 142 -2.09 6.51 16.68
CA ARG A 142 -2.71 6.88 17.97
C ARG A 142 -2.12 8.15 18.60
N GLY A 143 -0.97 8.63 18.13
CA GLY A 143 -0.31 9.86 18.57
C GLY A 143 -0.95 11.09 17.93
N ASN A 144 -1.85 11.72 18.68
CA ASN A 144 -2.65 12.88 18.28
C ASN A 144 -1.81 14.14 17.98
N LYS A 145 -2.33 15.01 17.11
CA LYS A 145 -2.04 16.46 16.99
C LYS A 145 -0.56 16.91 16.97
N GLU A 146 0.02 17.05 15.79
CA GLU A 146 0.87 18.23 15.51
C GLU A 146 1.12 18.44 14.00
N LYS A 147 0.94 19.69 13.56
CA LYS A 147 1.18 20.16 12.20
C LYS A 147 2.69 20.17 11.91
N THR A 148 3.24 19.09 11.36
CA THR A 148 4.59 19.13 10.77
C THR A 148 4.71 18.22 9.55
N ARG A 149 5.43 18.73 8.57
CA ARG A 149 5.49 18.37 7.14
C ARG A 149 5.58 16.86 6.84
N SER A 150 4.71 16.44 5.91
CA SER A 150 4.46 15.09 5.37
C SER A 150 5.71 14.28 4.96
N HIS A 151 6.82 14.90 4.57
CA HIS A 151 7.99 14.19 4.02
C HIS A 151 8.82 13.35 5.01
N GLY A 152 8.90 13.73 6.29
CA GLY A 152 9.73 13.01 7.26
C GLY A 152 9.23 11.59 7.58
N LYS A 153 7.96 11.30 7.31
CA LYS A 153 7.36 9.98 7.51
C LYS A 153 7.73 9.00 6.39
N TYR A 154 7.91 9.50 5.15
CA TYR A 154 8.38 8.71 4.01
C TYR A 154 9.82 8.27 4.19
N LEU A 155 10.71 9.17 4.62
CA LEU A 155 12.12 8.85 4.84
C LEU A 155 12.29 7.75 5.88
N LYS A 156 11.56 7.79 7.01
CA LYS A 156 11.64 6.74 8.04
C LYS A 156 11.17 5.36 7.57
N LEU A 157 10.21 5.30 6.64
CA LEU A 157 9.77 4.04 6.02
C LEU A 157 10.82 3.53 5.02
N VAL A 158 11.39 4.43 4.22
CA VAL A 158 12.48 4.15 3.27
C VAL A 158 13.74 3.66 4.00
N ASP A 159 14.11 4.29 5.11
CA ASP A 159 15.27 3.92 5.94
C ASP A 159 15.14 2.51 6.54
N ARG A 160 13.90 2.01 6.71
CA ARG A 160 13.62 0.70 7.31
C ARG A 160 13.24 -0.38 6.30
N LEU A 161 12.96 -0.02 5.04
CA LEU A 161 12.74 -0.97 3.94
C LEU A 161 13.89 -1.99 3.82
N PRO A 162 15.19 -1.64 3.93
CA PRO A 162 16.27 -2.61 3.89
C PRO A 162 16.18 -3.69 4.98
N GLN A 163 15.68 -3.34 6.17
CA GLN A 163 15.52 -4.29 7.27
C GLN A 163 14.33 -5.25 7.04
N ILE A 164 13.28 -4.77 6.36
CA ILE A 164 12.11 -5.58 5.98
C ILE A 164 12.46 -6.49 4.81
N LEU A 165 13.23 -6.01 3.83
CA LEU A 165 13.65 -6.78 2.66
C LEU A 165 14.60 -7.94 3.01
N ARG A 166 15.42 -7.81 4.06
CA ARG A 166 16.25 -8.91 4.60
C ARG A 166 15.45 -10.11 5.12
N VAL A 167 14.16 -9.92 5.36
CA VAL A 167 13.25 -10.95 5.88
C VAL A 167 12.48 -11.67 4.76
N VAL A 168 12.48 -11.12 3.54
CA VAL A 168 11.79 -11.71 2.38
C VAL A 168 12.75 -12.71 1.70
N PRO A 169 12.45 -14.03 1.67
CA PRO A 169 13.40 -15.07 1.23
C PRO A 169 13.89 -14.96 -0.22
N THR A 170 13.25 -14.13 -1.05
CA THR A 170 13.54 -13.94 -2.47
C THR A 170 13.85 -12.49 -2.83
N ALA A 171 14.37 -11.67 -1.90
CA ALA A 171 14.90 -10.33 -2.21
C ALA A 171 16.31 -10.38 -2.84
N GLY A 172 16.68 -11.48 -3.50
CA GLY A 172 18.04 -11.78 -3.97
C GLY A 172 18.66 -10.74 -4.91
N ALA A 173 17.86 -9.88 -5.55
CA ALA A 173 18.36 -8.80 -6.41
C ALA A 173 18.29 -7.38 -5.76
N PHE A 174 17.61 -7.22 -4.63
CA PHE A 174 17.51 -5.94 -3.90
C PHE A 174 18.35 -5.91 -2.61
N ALA A 175 18.97 -7.04 -2.23
CA ALA A 175 19.89 -7.13 -1.10
C ALA A 175 21.32 -6.63 -1.42
N ASP A 176 21.64 -6.42 -2.70
CA ASP A 176 23.00 -6.14 -3.19
C ASP A 176 23.19 -4.71 -3.73
N ALA A 177 22.40 -3.75 -3.25
CA ALA A 177 22.73 -2.34 -3.40
C ALA A 177 23.61 -1.91 -2.21
N LYS A 178 24.92 -2.00 -2.41
CA LYS A 178 25.95 -1.44 -1.52
C LYS A 178 26.11 0.06 -1.76
#